data_AF-A0A6J2JAZ7-F1
#
_entry.id   AF-A0A6J2JAZ7-F1
#
_cell.length_a   1.000
_cell.length_b   1.000
_cell.length_c   1.000
_cell.angle_alpha   90.00
_cell.angle_beta   90.00
_cell.angle_gamma   90.00
#
_symmetry.space_group_name_H-M   'P 1'
#
loop_
_entity.id
_entity.type
_entity.pdbx_description
1 polymer ?
#
loop_
_entity_poly.entity_id
_entity_poly.type
_entity_poly.pdbx_seq_one_letter_code
_entity_poly.pdbx_strand_id
1 'polypeptide(L)'
;MIQSRLSLFFSTCANNIQACDETEWRRTDGSCNNLYYPTRGAYHTPTFRILPADFREDFEPRLTSSGKEYPLARHIKNNLLTVGLATDAKLTQLSAYYIEFMAIDVVSAHDICKIPISLN
;
A
#
# COMPACT_ATOMS: atom_id res chain seq x y z
N MET A 1 -6.46 30.47 -4.66
CA MET A 1 -5.46 29.40 -4.91
C MET A 1 -5.31 28.38 -3.77
N ILE A 2 -6.19 28.40 -2.75
CA ILE A 2 -6.16 27.48 -1.58
C ILE A 2 -7.23 26.37 -1.73
N GLN A 3 -8.30 26.62 -2.49
CA GLN A 3 -9.41 25.68 -2.72
C GLN A 3 -9.02 24.39 -3.47
N SER A 4 -7.94 24.38 -4.26
CA SER A 4 -7.58 23.22 -5.09
C SER A 4 -6.69 22.19 -4.38
N ARG A 5 -6.18 22.48 -3.18
CA ARG A 5 -5.40 21.52 -2.38
C ARG A 5 -6.28 20.69 -1.44
N LEU A 6 -7.41 21.25 -1.00
CA LEU A 6 -8.37 20.55 -0.12
C LEU A 6 -9.17 19.47 -0.88
N SER A 7 -9.39 19.66 -2.18
CA SER A 7 -10.14 18.73 -3.03
C SER A 7 -9.40 17.42 -3.33
N LEU A 8 -8.06 17.41 -3.24
CA LEU A 8 -7.26 16.22 -3.54
C LEU A 8 -7.20 15.22 -2.37
N PHE A 9 -7.39 15.69 -1.13
CA PHE A 9 -7.36 14.85 0.07
C PHE A 9 -8.68 14.10 0.27
N PHE A 10 -9.80 14.71 -0.14
CA PHE A 10 -11.14 14.11 -0.02
C PHE A 10 -11.41 12.99 -1.01
N SER A 11 -10.79 13.01 -2.20
CA SER A 11 -11.12 12.07 -3.29
C SER A 11 -10.62 10.64 -3.09
N THR A 12 -9.69 10.39 -2.15
CA THR A 12 -9.08 9.06 -1.95
C THR A 12 -9.52 8.41 -0.62
N CYS A 13 -10.06 9.18 0.33
CA CYS A 13 -10.51 8.64 1.62
C CYS A 13 -12.03 8.42 1.70
N ALA A 14 -12.81 9.15 0.89
CA ALA A 14 -14.26 9.04 0.84
C ALA A 14 -14.70 8.52 -0.52
N ASN A 15 -14.77 7.18 -0.67
CA ASN A 15 -15.33 6.57 -1.86
C ASN A 15 -16.85 6.78 -1.89
N ASN A 16 -17.35 7.38 -2.96
CA ASN A 16 -18.78 7.48 -3.23
C ASN A 16 -19.21 6.24 -4.02
N ILE A 17 -19.88 5.31 -3.34
CA ILE A 17 -20.31 4.03 -3.92
C ILE A 17 -21.82 4.10 -4.19
N GLN A 18 -22.20 3.76 -5.42
CA GLN A 18 -23.61 3.61 -5.79
C GLN A 18 -24.27 2.47 -5.00
N ALA A 19 -25.57 2.57 -4.75
CA ALA A 19 -26.33 1.54 -4.05
C ALA A 19 -26.04 0.14 -4.63
N CYS A 20 -25.80 -0.83 -3.75
CA CYS A 20 -25.49 -2.20 -4.14
C CYS A 20 -26.77 -2.96 -4.54
N ASP A 21 -26.64 -3.89 -5.48
CA ASP A 21 -27.68 -4.84 -5.85
C ASP A 21 -27.17 -6.26 -5.55
N GLU A 22 -27.94 -7.05 -4.82
CA GLU A 22 -27.53 -8.41 -4.42
C GLU A 22 -27.36 -9.37 -5.61
N THR A 23 -27.94 -9.03 -6.76
CA THR A 23 -27.92 -9.85 -7.98
C THR A 23 -26.91 -9.36 -9.02
N GLU A 24 -26.17 -8.29 -8.74
CA GLU A 24 -25.20 -7.73 -9.68
C GLU A 24 -23.91 -8.56 -9.77
N TRP A 25 -23.24 -8.46 -10.92
CA TRP A 25 -21.90 -9.01 -11.09
C TRP A 25 -20.86 -8.19 -10.32
N ARG A 26 -19.67 -8.77 -10.08
CA ARG A 26 -18.56 -8.05 -9.46
C ARG A 26 -18.27 -6.76 -10.22
N ARG A 27 -18.31 -5.64 -9.49
CA ARG A 27 -17.93 -4.34 -10.04
C ARG A 27 -16.41 -4.27 -10.22
N THR A 28 -15.97 -3.50 -11.21
CA THR A 28 -14.54 -3.33 -11.55
C THR A 28 -13.77 -2.57 -10.48
N ASP A 29 -14.46 -1.78 -9.66
CA ASP A 29 -13.91 -1.08 -8.50
C ASP A 29 -13.80 -1.98 -7.26
N GLY A 30 -14.30 -3.22 -7.32
CA GLY A 30 -14.36 -4.13 -6.17
C GLY A 30 -15.40 -3.75 -5.11
N SER A 31 -16.22 -2.72 -5.35
CA SER A 31 -17.28 -2.33 -4.42
C SER A 31 -18.42 -3.34 -4.39
N CYS A 32 -19.24 -3.28 -3.33
CA CYS A 32 -20.45 -4.10 -3.17
C CYS A 32 -20.23 -5.62 -3.08
N ASN A 33 -18.97 -6.11 -3.03
CA ASN A 33 -18.69 -7.49 -2.65
C ASN A 33 -19.13 -7.80 -1.20
N ASN A 34 -19.22 -6.78 -0.35
CA ASN A 34 -19.86 -6.86 0.96
C ASN A 34 -21.04 -5.87 1.02
N LEU A 35 -22.28 -6.39 1.05
CA LEU A 35 -23.50 -5.57 0.99
C LEU A 35 -23.67 -4.63 2.20
N TYR A 36 -23.19 -5.05 3.37
CA TYR A 36 -23.26 -4.24 4.60
C TYR A 36 -22.16 -3.18 4.67
N TYR A 37 -21.01 -3.45 4.06
CA TYR A 37 -19.85 -2.56 4.03
C TYR A 37 -19.29 -2.47 2.61
N PRO A 38 -19.94 -1.72 1.70
CA PRO A 38 -19.62 -1.73 0.27
C PRO A 38 -18.19 -1.35 -0.10
N THR A 39 -17.49 -0.62 0.77
CA THR A 39 -16.10 -0.18 0.58
C THR A 39 -15.06 -1.27 0.90
N ARG A 40 -15.43 -2.38 1.55
CA ARG A 40 -14.44 -3.38 1.99
C ARG A 40 -13.83 -4.13 0.82
N GLY A 41 -12.53 -3.90 0.59
CA GLY A 41 -11.79 -4.50 -0.52
C GLY A 41 -11.98 -3.78 -1.86
N ALA A 42 -12.65 -2.62 -1.86
CA ALA A 42 -12.74 -1.77 -3.04
C ALA A 42 -11.40 -1.04 -3.30
N TYR A 43 -11.12 -0.73 -4.55
CA TYR A 43 -9.97 0.09 -4.94
C TYR A 43 -10.05 1.52 -4.35
N HIS A 44 -8.92 2.23 -4.32
CA HIS A 44 -8.78 3.55 -3.68
C HIS A 44 -9.31 3.60 -2.24
N THR A 45 -9.10 2.54 -1.47
CA THR A 45 -9.31 2.55 -0.02
C THR A 45 -7.96 2.43 0.69
N PRO A 46 -7.82 2.97 1.92
CA PRO A 46 -6.61 2.77 2.70
C PRO A 46 -6.41 1.29 3.03
N THR A 47 -5.15 0.85 3.09
CA THR A 47 -4.82 -0.52 3.48
C THR A 47 -5.27 -0.81 4.91
N PHE A 48 -5.78 -2.02 5.12
CA PHE A 48 -6.23 -2.45 6.45
C PHE A 48 -5.03 -2.60 7.41
N ARG A 49 -5.10 -1.95 8.56
CA ARG A 49 -4.07 -2.00 9.59
C ARG A 49 -4.41 -3.07 10.64
N ILE A 50 -3.60 -4.13 10.70
CA ILE A 50 -3.67 -5.14 11.76
C ILE A 50 -3.12 -4.60 13.09
N LEU A 51 -2.14 -3.69 13.01
CA LEU A 51 -1.52 -2.99 14.14
C LEU A 51 -1.64 -1.48 13.97
N PRO A 52 -1.70 -0.70 15.07
CA PRO A 52 -1.70 0.75 14.99
C PRO A 52 -0.43 1.28 14.29
N ALA A 53 -0.55 2.48 13.70
CA ALA A 53 0.58 3.18 13.13
C ALA A 53 1.61 3.53 14.23
N ASP A 54 2.89 3.30 13.96
CA ASP A 54 3.99 3.62 14.88
C ASP A 54 4.97 4.58 14.20
N PHE A 55 4.75 5.88 14.45
CA PHE A 55 5.52 7.00 13.96
C PHE A 55 5.81 7.96 15.11
N ARG A 56 6.85 8.78 14.96
CA ARG A 56 7.13 9.90 15.87
C ARG A 56 6.18 11.07 15.59
N GLU A 57 6.35 12.14 16.36
CA GLU A 57 5.79 13.46 16.05
C GLU A 57 6.07 13.82 14.58
N ASP A 58 5.13 14.55 13.97
CA ASP A 58 5.16 14.96 12.57
C ASP A 58 5.25 13.82 11.53
N PHE A 59 4.82 12.60 11.89
CA PHE A 59 4.85 11.40 11.03
C PHE A 59 6.27 10.94 10.65
N GLU A 60 7.28 11.33 11.42
CA GLU A 60 8.65 10.88 11.22
C GLU A 60 8.83 9.38 11.56
N PRO A 61 9.80 8.68 10.94
CA PRO A 61 10.08 7.29 11.26
C PRO A 61 10.38 7.08 12.76
N ARG A 62 9.89 5.97 13.31
CA ARG A 62 10.16 5.58 14.70
C ARG A 62 11.66 5.39 14.97
N LEU A 63 12.05 5.42 16.24
CA LEU A 63 13.42 5.10 16.67
C LEU A 63 13.62 3.58 16.80
N THR A 64 14.88 3.16 16.79
CA THR A 64 15.26 1.79 17.18
C THR A 64 14.89 1.51 18.64
N SER A 65 14.89 0.23 19.04
CA SER A 65 14.70 -0.17 20.45
C SER A 65 15.71 0.45 21.41
N SER A 66 16.86 0.91 20.89
CA SER A 66 17.91 1.61 21.64
C SER A 66 17.73 3.13 21.72
N GLY A 67 16.68 3.69 21.10
CA GLY A 67 16.43 5.13 21.03
C GLY A 67 17.26 5.88 19.99
N LYS A 68 17.99 5.18 19.11
CA LYS A 68 18.77 5.76 18.01
C LYS A 68 18.00 5.76 16.69
N GLU A 69 18.38 6.63 15.76
CA GLU A 69 17.86 6.64 14.39
C GLU A 69 18.25 5.36 13.62
N TYR A 70 17.44 5.01 12.62
CA TYR A 70 17.75 3.89 11.73
C TYR A 70 18.92 4.23 10.80
N PRO A 71 19.85 3.29 10.53
CA PRO A 71 20.88 3.49 9.53
C PRO A 71 20.27 3.63 8.13
N LEU A 72 21.01 4.24 7.22
CA LEU A 72 20.61 4.38 5.82
C LEU A 72 20.23 3.02 5.22
N ALA A 73 19.09 2.95 4.51
CA ALA A 73 18.63 1.71 3.88
C ALA A 73 19.69 1.07 2.97
N ARG A 74 20.47 1.89 2.25
CA ARG A 74 21.60 1.44 1.42
C ARG A 74 22.71 0.78 2.23
N HIS A 75 22.98 1.27 3.44
CA HIS A 75 23.99 0.67 4.32
C HIS A 75 23.57 -0.76 4.70
N ILE A 76 22.30 -0.97 5.08
CA ILE A 76 21.78 -2.31 5.39
C ILE A 76 21.86 -3.22 4.17
N LYS A 77 21.38 -2.77 3.01
CA LYS A 77 21.45 -3.53 1.76
C LYS A 77 22.87 -4.03 1.47
N ASN A 78 23.85 -3.12 1.51
CA ASN A 78 25.22 -3.45 1.11
C ASN A 78 25.94 -4.38 2.10
N ASN A 79 25.58 -4.34 3.39
CA ASN A 79 26.27 -5.11 4.42
C ASN A 79 25.55 -6.43 4.79
N LEU A 80 24.25 -6.55 4.51
CA LEU A 80 23.45 -7.70 4.94
C LEU A 80 22.92 -8.55 3.78
N LEU A 81 22.61 -7.95 2.62
CA LEU A 81 22.00 -8.66 1.51
C LEU A 81 23.06 -9.11 0.50
N THR A 82 23.10 -10.41 0.22
CA THR A 82 23.93 -10.97 -0.85
C THR A 82 23.34 -10.60 -2.20
N VAL A 83 24.17 -10.05 -3.09
CA VAL A 83 23.79 -9.73 -4.46
C VAL A 83 24.46 -10.73 -5.39
N GLY A 84 23.66 -11.45 -6.19
CA GLY A 84 24.16 -12.44 -7.15
C GLY A 84 23.01 -13.12 -7.89
N LEU A 85 23.37 -13.94 -8.88
CA LEU A 85 22.40 -14.83 -9.53
C LEU A 85 22.09 -15.99 -8.58
N ALA A 86 20.83 -16.09 -8.18
CA ALA A 86 20.33 -17.23 -7.44
C ALA A 86 19.57 -18.15 -8.39
N THR A 87 20.02 -19.40 -8.53
CA THR A 87 19.28 -20.45 -9.21
C THR A 87 18.82 -21.46 -8.17
N ASP A 88 17.59 -21.96 -8.32
CA ASP A 88 17.02 -22.98 -7.45
C ASP A 88 16.70 -24.22 -8.29
N ALA A 89 17.01 -25.41 -7.76
CA ALA A 89 16.82 -26.66 -8.49
C ALA A 89 15.35 -27.15 -8.51
N LYS A 90 14.49 -26.57 -7.65
CA LYS A 90 13.08 -26.95 -7.46
C LYS A 90 12.12 -25.86 -7.95
N LEU A 91 12.53 -24.61 -7.91
CA LEU A 91 11.70 -23.48 -8.33
C LEU A 91 12.07 -23.02 -9.74
N THR A 92 11.06 -22.98 -10.62
CA THR A 92 11.21 -22.38 -11.95
C THR A 92 11.09 -20.86 -11.85
N GLN A 93 11.62 -20.14 -12.85
CA GLN A 93 11.47 -18.69 -12.97
C GLN A 93 9.99 -18.23 -12.92
N LEU A 94 9.06 -19.09 -13.37
CA LEU A 94 7.62 -18.82 -13.32
C LEU A 94 7.14 -18.55 -11.89
N SER A 95 7.74 -19.16 -10.87
CA SER A 95 7.36 -18.93 -9.47
C SER A 95 7.50 -17.46 -9.06
N ALA A 96 8.62 -16.82 -9.40
CA ALA A 96 8.85 -15.41 -9.10
C ALA A 96 7.84 -14.50 -9.83
N TYR A 97 7.58 -14.76 -11.11
CA TYR A 97 6.62 -13.97 -11.88
C TYR A 97 5.18 -14.16 -11.40
N TYR A 98 4.80 -15.36 -11.02
CA TYR A 98 3.46 -15.62 -10.49
C TYR A 98 3.25 -14.92 -9.14
N ILE A 99 4.26 -14.91 -8.27
CA ILE A 99 4.20 -14.16 -7.00
C ILE A 99 4.03 -12.67 -7.27
N GLU A 100 4.79 -12.11 -8.21
CA GLU A 100 4.66 -10.70 -8.58
C GLU A 100 3.26 -10.41 -9.15
N PHE A 101 2.77 -11.24 -10.07
CA PHE A 101 1.43 -11.12 -10.64
C PHE A 101 0.33 -11.12 -9.57
N MET A 102 0.40 -12.04 -8.60
CA MET A 102 -0.55 -12.08 -7.50
C MET A 102 -0.41 -10.90 -6.54
N ALA A 103 0.81 -10.42 -6.30
CA ALA A 103 1.05 -9.26 -5.44
C ALA A 103 0.44 -7.99 -6.03
N ILE A 104 0.66 -7.74 -7.32
CA ILE A 104 0.12 -6.55 -8.00
C ILE A 104 -1.40 -6.61 -8.21
N ASP A 105 -2.00 -7.81 -8.26
CA ASP A 105 -3.47 -7.99 -8.31
C ASP A 105 -4.14 -7.62 -6.98
N VAL A 106 -3.50 -7.94 -5.85
CA VAL A 106 -4.09 -7.75 -4.52
C VAL A 106 -3.80 -6.38 -3.93
N VAL A 107 -2.63 -5.78 -4.21
CA VAL A 107 -2.22 -4.52 -3.58
C VAL A 107 -1.51 -3.57 -4.54
N SER A 108 -2.00 -2.33 -4.60
CA SER A 108 -1.29 -1.18 -5.16
C SER A 108 -1.22 -0.08 -4.11
N ALA A 109 -0.01 0.21 -3.62
CA ALA A 109 0.25 1.32 -2.69
C ALA A 109 0.52 2.65 -3.42
N HIS A 110 0.78 2.60 -4.72
CA HIS A 110 1.18 3.76 -5.52
C HIS A 110 0.07 4.81 -5.65
N ASP A 111 -1.20 4.40 -5.52
CA ASP A 111 -2.36 5.25 -5.74
C ASP A 111 -2.96 5.84 -4.45
N ILE A 112 -2.40 5.49 -3.28
CA ILE A 112 -2.99 5.81 -1.97
C ILE A 112 -2.59 7.20 -1.48
N CYS A 113 -1.49 7.79 -1.95
CA CYS A 113 -1.16 9.18 -1.69
C CYS A 113 -0.06 9.68 -2.63
N LYS A 114 -0.27 10.84 -3.27
CA LYS A 114 0.85 11.73 -3.60
C LYS A 114 1.41 12.23 -2.27
N ILE A 115 2.33 11.46 -1.67
CA ILE A 115 3.10 11.95 -0.53
C ILE A 115 3.77 13.23 -1.01
N PRO A 116 3.54 14.40 -0.39
CA PRO A 116 4.35 15.57 -0.65
C PRO A 116 5.71 15.27 -0.06
N ILE A 117 6.59 14.64 -0.85
CA ILE A 117 7.99 14.54 -0.49
C ILE A 117 8.53 15.95 -0.64
N SER A 118 8.50 16.73 0.43
CA SER A 118 9.33 17.92 0.55
C SER A 118 10.77 17.44 0.68
N LEU A 119 11.39 17.14 -0.46
CA LEU A 119 12.84 17.13 -0.57
C LEU A 119 13.27 18.58 -0.36
N ASN A 120 13.85 18.85 0.81
CA ASN A 120 14.69 20.03 1.04
C ASN A 120 16.14 19.56 1.02
#